data_AF-A0A851W7H0-F1
#
_entry.id   AF-A0A851W7H0-F1
#
_cell.length_a   1.000
_cell.length_b   1.000
_cell.length_c   1.000
_cell.angle_alpha   90.00
_cell.angle_beta   90.00
_cell.angle_gamma   90.00
#
_symmetry.space_group_name_H-M   'P 1'
#
loop_
_entity.id
_entity.type
_entity.pdbx_description
1 polymer ?
#
loop_
_entity_poly.entity_id
_entity_poly.type
_entity_poly.pdbx_seq_one_letter_code
_entity_poly.pdbx_strand_id
1 'polypeptide(L)'
;PALPHFSDFTEMMRALGYPRLISMENFHTPNFMLVSEVLLWLVKRYEPQTDIPGDVETEQDRVFFIKAVAQFMATKAHIKLNTKKLYQADGYAVKELLKVTSVLYRAMNTQGGERADLPEEDSSKFKFDLGSKIADLKAARQLASEITSKGAVLYDLLGKEVELREARTESIARPLEINEAEKVMKIAINSVMEEVQKTKDMLNSVALDEANFEAKIEKRKLELERSQKRLQTLQSVRPAFMDEYEKIEEQLQKQYSTYLEKFRNLTYMEQLLDDHRRTEQEMFE
;
A
#
# COMPACT_ATOMS: atom_id res chain seq x y z
N PRO A 1 29.50 -15.30 -18.16
CA PRO A 1 29.69 -16.63 -17.55
C PRO A 1 28.36 -17.25 -17.10
N ALA A 2 27.65 -17.77 -18.08
CA ALA A 2 26.63 -18.80 -17.99
C ALA A 2 26.53 -19.33 -19.43
N LEU A 3 26.36 -20.65 -19.61
CA LEU A 3 25.77 -21.35 -20.75
C LEU A 3 26.52 -22.65 -21.16
N PRO A 4 26.80 -23.59 -20.25
CA PRO A 4 27.13 -24.98 -20.62
C PRO A 4 25.96 -25.72 -21.34
N HIS A 5 24.84 -25.06 -21.61
CA HIS A 5 23.64 -25.65 -22.22
C HIS A 5 23.10 -24.86 -23.42
N PHE A 6 23.85 -23.85 -23.93
CA PHE A 6 23.38 -23.09 -25.09
C PHE A 6 23.47 -23.89 -26.38
N SER A 7 24.54 -24.66 -26.55
CA SER A 7 24.71 -25.56 -27.69
C SER A 7 23.50 -26.49 -27.80
N ASP A 8 23.20 -27.20 -26.70
CA ASP A 8 22.04 -28.11 -26.58
C ASP A 8 20.73 -27.41 -26.92
N PHE A 9 20.52 -26.19 -26.39
CA PHE A 9 19.31 -25.42 -26.68
C PHE A 9 19.16 -25.10 -28.16
N THR A 10 20.21 -24.56 -28.80
CA THR A 10 20.16 -24.19 -30.22
C THR A 10 19.99 -25.40 -31.13
N GLU A 11 20.62 -26.52 -30.80
CA GLU A 11 20.52 -27.77 -31.55
C GLU A 11 19.10 -28.35 -31.44
N MET A 12 18.54 -28.43 -30.23
CA MET A 12 17.19 -28.91 -30.03
C MET A 12 16.14 -28.00 -30.68
N MET A 13 16.32 -26.67 -30.63
CA MET A 13 15.42 -25.72 -31.31
C MET A 13 15.45 -25.89 -32.83
N ARG A 14 16.65 -26.11 -33.41
CA ARG A 14 16.80 -26.40 -34.84
C ARG A 14 16.13 -27.72 -35.20
N ALA A 15 16.33 -28.76 -34.40
CA ALA A 15 15.73 -30.07 -34.65
C ALA A 15 14.19 -30.04 -34.54
N LEU A 16 13.64 -29.25 -33.62
CA LEU A 16 12.20 -29.04 -33.50
C LEU A 16 11.60 -28.20 -34.66
N GLY A 17 12.44 -27.63 -35.53
CA GLY A 17 12.02 -26.86 -36.71
C GLY A 17 11.77 -25.38 -36.44
N TYR A 18 12.42 -24.78 -35.45
CA TYR A 18 12.32 -23.34 -35.22
C TYR A 18 12.94 -22.57 -36.41
N PRO A 19 12.20 -21.62 -37.03
CA PRO A 19 12.58 -21.06 -38.34
C PRO A 19 13.73 -20.04 -38.29
N ARG A 20 14.00 -19.43 -37.13
CA ARG A 20 15.00 -18.37 -36.98
C ARG A 20 16.30 -18.92 -36.38
N LEU A 21 17.44 -18.49 -36.90
CA LEU A 21 18.75 -18.84 -36.33
C LEU A 21 18.94 -18.14 -34.98
N ILE A 22 19.26 -18.93 -33.95
CA ILE A 22 19.56 -18.44 -32.60
C ILE A 22 21.07 -18.50 -32.39
N SER A 23 21.72 -17.35 -32.18
CA SER A 23 23.14 -17.22 -31.88
C SER A 23 23.39 -16.85 -30.42
N MET A 24 24.56 -17.25 -29.90
CA MET A 24 25.02 -16.88 -28.56
C MET A 24 24.98 -15.37 -28.34
N GLU A 25 25.34 -14.60 -29.36
CA GLU A 25 25.36 -13.12 -29.31
C GLU A 25 23.97 -12.53 -29.00
N ASN A 26 22.88 -13.21 -29.39
CA ASN A 26 21.53 -12.72 -29.14
C ASN A 26 21.14 -12.65 -27.66
N PHE A 27 21.89 -13.33 -26.77
CA PHE A 27 21.64 -13.37 -25.33
C PHE A 27 22.77 -12.77 -24.48
N HIS A 28 23.76 -12.14 -25.12
CA HIS A 28 24.80 -11.37 -24.42
C HIS A 28 24.23 -10.08 -23.82
N THR A 29 23.22 -9.50 -24.47
CA THR A 29 22.41 -8.39 -23.97
C THR A 29 20.95 -8.83 -23.90
N PRO A 30 20.13 -8.27 -22.98
CA PRO A 30 18.71 -8.58 -22.89
C PRO A 30 17.99 -8.42 -24.24
N ASN A 31 17.38 -9.50 -24.74
CA ASN A 31 16.65 -9.53 -25.99
C ASN A 31 15.25 -10.14 -25.79
N PHE A 32 14.35 -9.34 -25.22
CA PHE A 32 13.01 -9.80 -24.88
C PHE A 32 12.21 -10.24 -26.11
N MET A 33 12.36 -9.54 -27.24
CA MET A 33 11.65 -9.85 -28.48
C MET A 33 11.95 -11.27 -28.97
N LEU A 34 13.21 -11.70 -28.87
CA LEU A 34 13.58 -13.07 -29.23
C LEU A 34 13.02 -14.08 -28.22
N VAL A 35 13.05 -13.79 -26.93
CA VAL A 35 12.50 -14.68 -25.90
C VAL A 35 10.99 -14.84 -26.06
N SER A 36 10.25 -13.76 -26.33
CA SER A 36 8.81 -13.82 -26.55
C SER A 36 8.44 -14.59 -27.81
N GLU A 37 9.17 -14.38 -28.90
CA GLU A 37 8.99 -15.13 -30.15
C GLU A 37 9.21 -16.64 -29.92
N VAL A 38 10.30 -17.01 -29.25
CA VAL A 38 10.62 -18.41 -28.95
C VAL A 38 9.58 -19.04 -28.01
N LEU A 39 9.16 -18.34 -26.94
CA LEU A 39 8.16 -18.86 -26.02
C LEU A 39 6.81 -19.08 -26.70
N LEU A 40 6.36 -18.11 -27.50
CA LEU A 40 5.10 -18.22 -28.23
C LEU A 40 5.15 -19.40 -29.22
N TRP A 41 6.28 -19.57 -29.91
CA TRP A 41 6.47 -20.69 -30.82
C TRP A 41 6.44 -22.04 -30.08
N LEU A 42 7.14 -22.16 -28.95
CA LEU A 42 7.15 -23.38 -28.14
C LEU A 42 5.77 -23.74 -27.59
N VAL A 43 5.00 -22.74 -27.14
CA VAL A 43 3.64 -22.97 -26.65
C VAL A 43 2.72 -23.41 -27.78
N LYS A 44 2.76 -22.73 -28.94
CA LYS A 44 1.97 -23.15 -30.12
C LYS A 44 2.35 -24.53 -30.64
N ARG A 45 3.61 -24.94 -30.46
CA ARG A 45 4.07 -26.30 -30.78
C ARG A 45 3.52 -27.34 -29.81
N TYR A 46 3.30 -26.96 -28.55
CA TYR A 46 2.69 -27.82 -27.53
C TYR A 46 1.16 -27.93 -27.72
N GLU A 47 0.47 -26.81 -27.96
CA GLU A 47 -0.98 -26.77 -28.19
C GLU A 47 -1.33 -25.68 -29.23
N PRO A 48 -1.68 -26.05 -30.48
CA PRO A 48 -1.86 -25.09 -31.58
C PRO A 48 -2.98 -24.07 -31.39
N GLN A 49 -4.01 -24.40 -30.61
CA GLN A 49 -5.19 -23.57 -30.35
C GLN A 49 -5.03 -22.65 -29.13
N THR A 50 -3.80 -22.48 -28.63
CA THR A 50 -3.55 -21.66 -27.44
C THR A 50 -3.75 -20.18 -27.72
N ASP A 51 -4.61 -19.53 -26.93
CA ASP A 51 -4.87 -18.09 -26.95
C ASP A 51 -3.92 -17.36 -25.97
N ILE A 52 -2.65 -17.23 -26.37
CA ILE A 52 -1.69 -16.36 -25.66
C ILE A 52 -1.56 -15.05 -26.43
N PRO A 53 -1.70 -13.89 -25.76
CA PRO A 53 -1.53 -12.58 -26.38
C PRO A 53 -0.16 -12.46 -27.06
N GLY A 54 -0.13 -12.04 -28.32
CA GLY A 54 1.12 -11.89 -29.07
C GLY A 54 1.80 -10.53 -28.90
N ASP A 55 1.10 -9.54 -28.34
CA ASP A 55 1.60 -8.18 -28.18
C ASP A 55 2.55 -8.09 -26.97
N VAL A 56 3.72 -7.47 -27.20
CA VAL A 56 4.80 -7.31 -26.22
C VAL A 56 5.47 -5.93 -26.34
N GLU A 57 4.78 -4.97 -26.98
CA GLU A 57 5.32 -3.63 -27.21
C GLU A 57 5.53 -2.86 -25.90
N THR A 58 4.55 -2.89 -25.00
CA THR A 58 4.63 -2.20 -23.69
C THR A 58 5.17 -3.10 -22.58
N GLU A 59 5.73 -2.49 -21.52
CA GLU A 59 6.19 -3.23 -20.35
C GLU A 59 5.07 -4.04 -19.67
N GLN A 60 3.84 -3.51 -19.69
CA GLN A 60 2.66 -4.18 -19.12
C GLN A 60 2.32 -5.43 -19.92
N ASP A 61 2.33 -5.33 -21.26
CA ASP A 61 2.05 -6.46 -22.15
C ASP A 61 3.10 -7.56 -22.01
N ARG A 62 4.38 -7.20 -21.86
CA ARG A 62 5.47 -8.15 -21.59
C ARG A 62 5.25 -8.93 -20.28
N VAL A 63 4.82 -8.25 -19.22
CA VAL A 63 4.52 -8.91 -17.93
C VAL A 63 3.31 -9.83 -18.06
N PHE A 64 2.26 -9.39 -18.77
CA PHE A 64 1.07 -10.21 -19.02
C PHE A 64 1.41 -11.45 -19.84
N PHE A 65 2.16 -11.29 -20.93
CA PHE A 65 2.67 -12.36 -21.77
C PHE A 65 3.43 -13.43 -20.97
N ILE A 66 4.42 -13.02 -20.17
CA ILE A 66 5.24 -13.96 -19.37
C ILE A 66 4.37 -14.72 -18.35
N LYS A 67 3.40 -14.05 -17.71
CA LYS A 67 2.47 -14.71 -16.78
C LYS A 67 1.59 -15.73 -17.50
N ALA A 68 1.04 -15.39 -18.67
CA ALA A 68 0.21 -16.28 -19.46
C ALA A 68 0.98 -17.55 -19.88
N VAL A 69 2.19 -17.39 -20.41
CA VAL A 69 3.06 -18.52 -20.79
C VAL A 69 3.42 -19.38 -19.59
N ALA A 70 3.83 -18.79 -18.46
CA ALA A 70 4.20 -19.56 -17.28
C ALA A 70 3.01 -20.33 -16.68
N GLN A 71 1.83 -19.72 -16.66
CA GLN A 71 0.60 -20.38 -16.21
C GLN A 71 0.20 -21.54 -17.13
N PHE A 72 0.28 -21.33 -18.45
CA PHE A 72 0.01 -22.37 -19.45
C PHE A 72 0.95 -23.57 -19.24
N MET A 73 2.26 -23.32 -19.19
CA MET A 73 3.25 -24.39 -19.04
C MET A 73 3.13 -25.14 -17.71
N ALA A 74 2.76 -24.46 -16.62
CA ALA A 74 2.58 -25.11 -15.32
C ALA A 74 1.32 -26.00 -15.27
N THR A 75 0.24 -25.58 -15.92
CA THR A 75 -1.06 -26.27 -15.85
C THR A 75 -1.23 -27.35 -16.90
N LYS A 76 -0.71 -27.13 -18.12
CA LYS A 76 -0.89 -28.04 -19.26
C LYS A 76 0.29 -28.96 -19.51
N ALA A 77 1.51 -28.48 -19.23
CA ALA A 77 2.74 -29.25 -19.44
C ALA A 77 3.40 -29.71 -18.13
N HIS A 78 2.89 -29.27 -16.97
CA HIS A 78 3.49 -29.50 -15.66
C HIS A 78 4.96 -29.03 -15.57
N ILE A 79 5.33 -28.01 -16.34
CA ILE A 79 6.67 -27.40 -16.35
C ILE A 79 6.64 -26.07 -15.59
N LYS A 80 7.38 -25.98 -14.49
CA LYS A 80 7.53 -24.74 -13.72
C LYS A 80 8.65 -23.87 -14.28
N LEU A 81 8.28 -22.69 -14.78
CA LEU A 81 9.19 -21.69 -15.35
C LEU A 81 9.44 -20.53 -14.39
N ASN A 82 10.67 -20.00 -14.38
CA ASN A 82 11.01 -18.79 -13.61
C ASN A 82 10.73 -17.53 -14.45
N THR A 83 9.64 -16.84 -14.14
CA THR A 83 9.17 -15.64 -14.84
C THR A 83 10.18 -14.49 -14.82
N LYS A 84 10.92 -14.31 -13.72
CA LYS A 84 11.94 -13.25 -13.60
C LYS A 84 13.09 -13.47 -14.58
N LYS A 85 13.56 -14.73 -14.72
CA LYS A 85 14.64 -15.07 -15.66
C LYS A 85 14.20 -14.97 -17.12
N LEU A 86 12.95 -15.32 -17.41
CA LEU A 86 12.39 -15.14 -18.76
C LEU A 86 12.29 -13.65 -19.12
N TYR A 87 11.85 -12.80 -18.17
CA TYR A 87 11.73 -11.36 -18.39
C TYR A 87 13.10 -10.66 -18.50
N GLN A 88 14.12 -11.12 -17.77
CA GLN A 88 15.50 -10.63 -17.90
C GLN A 88 16.06 -10.79 -19.32
N ALA A 89 15.57 -11.79 -20.06
CA ALA A 89 15.84 -12.01 -21.49
C ALA A 89 17.33 -12.06 -21.89
N ASP A 90 18.19 -12.42 -20.95
CA ASP A 90 19.63 -12.61 -21.13
C ASP A 90 19.96 -14.12 -21.14
N GLY A 91 21.25 -14.47 -21.00
CA GLY A 91 21.69 -15.87 -20.94
C GLY A 91 21.01 -16.73 -19.84
N TYR A 92 20.39 -16.15 -18.82
CA TYR A 92 19.63 -16.92 -17.82
C TYR A 92 18.26 -17.38 -18.34
N ALA A 93 17.68 -16.67 -19.31
CA ALA A 93 16.42 -17.06 -19.95
C ALA A 93 16.55 -18.39 -20.68
N VAL A 94 17.70 -18.66 -21.31
CA VAL A 94 17.99 -19.89 -22.07
C VAL A 94 17.79 -21.15 -21.21
N LYS A 95 18.15 -21.10 -19.91
CA LYS A 95 17.94 -22.23 -18.99
C LYS A 95 16.48 -22.56 -18.79
N GLU A 96 15.62 -21.55 -18.82
CA GLU A 96 14.17 -21.72 -18.67
C GLU A 96 13.55 -22.17 -19.99
N LEU A 97 14.01 -21.64 -21.12
CA LEU A 97 13.59 -22.09 -22.46
C LEU A 97 13.92 -23.57 -22.68
N LEU A 98 15.13 -24.01 -22.30
CA LEU A 98 15.58 -25.39 -22.46
C LEU A 98 14.71 -26.41 -21.72
N LYS A 99 14.06 -26.04 -20.60
CA LYS A 99 13.14 -26.94 -19.90
C LYS A 99 11.99 -27.37 -20.81
N VAL A 100 11.42 -26.41 -21.55
CA VAL A 100 10.33 -26.66 -22.48
C VAL A 100 10.83 -27.40 -23.71
N THR A 101 11.92 -26.90 -24.31
CA THR A 101 12.55 -27.48 -25.50
C THR A 101 12.93 -28.95 -25.28
N SER A 102 13.51 -29.30 -24.13
CA SER A 102 13.94 -30.68 -23.83
C SER A 102 12.79 -31.68 -23.73
N VAL A 103 11.59 -31.22 -23.35
CA VAL A 103 10.40 -32.08 -23.26
C VAL A 103 9.84 -32.33 -24.66
N LEU A 104 9.70 -31.26 -25.46
CA LEU A 104 9.26 -31.36 -26.85
C LEU A 104 10.23 -32.17 -27.71
N TYR A 105 11.53 -31.97 -27.52
CA TYR A 105 12.58 -32.69 -28.27
C TYR A 105 12.58 -34.18 -27.93
N ARG A 106 12.46 -34.54 -26.64
CA ARG A 106 12.33 -35.95 -26.24
C ARG A 106 11.09 -36.61 -26.85
N ALA A 107 9.95 -35.92 -26.83
CA ALA A 107 8.70 -36.42 -27.42
C ALA A 107 8.80 -36.63 -28.94
N MET A 108 9.54 -35.77 -29.63
CA MET A 108 9.80 -35.89 -31.07
C MET A 108 10.72 -37.08 -31.37
N ASN A 109 11.78 -37.29 -30.58
CA ASN A 109 12.70 -38.41 -30.78
C ASN A 109 12.10 -39.77 -30.42
N THR A 110 11.10 -39.86 -29.54
CA THR A 110 10.35 -41.11 -29.31
C THR A 110 9.38 -41.45 -30.45
N GLN A 111 9.01 -40.49 -31.31
CA GLN A 111 8.16 -40.73 -32.47
C GLN A 111 8.94 -40.94 -33.78
N GLY A 112 10.25 -40.71 -33.80
CA GLY A 112 11.06 -40.68 -35.03
C GLY A 112 12.36 -41.50 -35.04
N GLY A 113 12.53 -42.47 -34.14
CA GLY A 113 13.73 -43.33 -34.10
C GLY A 113 13.44 -44.77 -34.52
N GLU A 114 13.98 -45.18 -35.66
CA GLU A 114 14.04 -46.57 -36.12
C GLU A 114 14.61 -47.51 -35.04
N ARG A 115 14.16 -48.78 -35.10
CA ARG A 115 14.77 -49.93 -34.42
C ARG A 115 16.27 -49.96 -34.70
N ALA A 116 17.07 -49.47 -33.78
CA ALA A 116 18.46 -49.87 -33.68
C ALA A 116 18.51 -51.14 -32.84
N ASP A 117 19.06 -52.20 -33.43
CA ASP A 117 19.31 -53.50 -32.83
C ASP A 117 19.85 -53.36 -31.40
N LEU A 118 19.13 -53.96 -30.46
CA LEU A 118 19.72 -54.36 -29.19
C LEU A 118 20.65 -55.54 -29.48
N PRO A 119 21.94 -55.50 -29.10
CA PRO A 119 22.69 -56.72 -28.92
C PRO A 119 22.00 -57.51 -27.80
N GLU A 120 21.73 -58.78 -28.06
CA GLU A 120 21.47 -59.73 -26.99
C GLU A 120 22.65 -59.71 -26.02
N GLU A 121 22.47 -59.14 -24.83
CA GLU A 121 23.19 -59.59 -23.65
C GLU A 121 22.24 -59.72 -22.45
N ASP A 122 22.14 -60.98 -22.06
CA ASP A 122 22.05 -61.48 -20.69
C ASP A 122 20.68 -61.95 -20.16
N SER A 123 20.58 -63.27 -20.23
CA SER A 123 19.57 -64.21 -19.75
C SER A 123 19.48 -64.27 -18.21
N SER A 124 19.33 -63.12 -17.53
CA SER A 124 19.38 -63.14 -16.06
C SER A 124 18.54 -62.06 -15.36
N LYS A 125 17.27 -61.86 -15.77
CA LYS A 125 16.34 -60.97 -15.03
C LYS A 125 14.84 -61.23 -15.24
N PHE A 126 14.38 -62.48 -15.28
CA PHE A 126 12.96 -62.76 -14.96
C PHE A 126 12.75 -62.65 -13.43
N LYS A 127 12.78 -61.42 -12.91
CA LYS A 127 12.14 -61.14 -11.62
C LYS A 127 10.65 -61.10 -11.88
N PHE A 128 9.91 -62.08 -11.35
CA PHE A 128 8.47 -61.99 -11.16
C PHE A 128 8.16 -60.60 -10.59
N ASP A 129 7.46 -59.77 -11.37
CA ASP A 129 7.11 -58.41 -10.98
C ASP A 129 5.93 -58.43 -10.00
N LEU A 130 6.18 -59.01 -8.82
CA LEU A 130 5.23 -59.11 -7.73
C LEU A 130 4.97 -57.71 -7.12
N GLY A 131 5.90 -56.76 -7.31
CA GLY A 131 5.79 -55.39 -6.82
C GLY A 131 4.64 -54.61 -7.47
N SER A 132 4.46 -54.71 -8.78
CA SER A 132 3.35 -54.05 -9.49
C SER A 132 2.00 -54.65 -9.11
N LYS A 133 1.89 -55.98 -9.05
CA LYS A 133 0.66 -56.66 -8.61
C LYS A 133 0.32 -56.42 -7.14
N ILE A 134 1.31 -56.29 -6.25
CA ILE A 134 1.09 -55.95 -4.83
C ILE A 134 0.55 -54.52 -4.69
N ALA A 135 1.05 -53.58 -5.50
CA ALA A 135 0.55 -52.22 -5.51
C ALA A 135 -0.92 -52.16 -5.95
N ASP A 136 -1.28 -52.89 -7.01
CA ASP A 136 -2.66 -53.00 -7.48
C ASP A 136 -3.57 -53.66 -6.44
N LEU A 137 -3.10 -54.70 -5.75
CA LEU A 137 -3.85 -55.38 -4.70
C LEU A 137 -4.06 -54.48 -3.46
N LYS A 138 -3.08 -53.64 -3.13
CA LYS A 138 -3.18 -52.63 -2.08
C LYS A 138 -4.16 -51.52 -2.48
N ALA A 139 -4.11 -51.05 -3.73
CA ALA A 139 -5.07 -50.08 -4.27
C ALA A 139 -6.49 -50.64 -4.30
N ALA A 140 -6.68 -51.89 -4.73
CA ALA A 140 -7.97 -52.57 -4.71
C ALA A 140 -8.54 -52.69 -3.29
N ARG A 141 -7.71 -53.04 -2.30
CA ARG A 141 -8.13 -53.11 -0.89
C ARG A 141 -8.49 -51.73 -0.32
N GLN A 142 -7.75 -50.70 -0.70
CA GLN A 142 -8.05 -49.31 -0.32
C GLN A 142 -9.39 -48.86 -0.92
N LEU A 143 -9.61 -49.09 -2.22
CA LEU A 143 -10.86 -48.79 -2.90
C LEU A 143 -12.04 -49.56 -2.31
N ALA A 144 -11.87 -50.84 -1.96
CA ALA A 144 -12.90 -51.61 -1.28
C ALA A 144 -13.28 -50.99 0.08
N SER A 145 -12.30 -50.54 0.86
CA SER A 145 -12.55 -49.83 2.12
C SER A 145 -13.26 -48.50 1.91
N GLU A 146 -12.92 -47.76 0.85
CA GLU A 146 -13.60 -46.52 0.48
C GLU A 146 -15.04 -46.75 0.02
N ILE A 147 -15.31 -47.83 -0.71
CA ILE A 147 -16.67 -48.22 -1.11
C ILE A 147 -17.52 -48.49 0.14
N THR A 148 -17.00 -49.25 1.10
CA THR A 148 -17.72 -49.51 2.36
C THR A 148 -17.94 -48.23 3.17
N SER A 149 -16.94 -47.37 3.27
CA SER A 149 -17.06 -46.08 3.98
C SER A 149 -18.07 -45.14 3.30
N LYS A 150 -17.99 -44.97 1.98
CA LYS A 150 -18.94 -44.15 1.23
C LYS A 150 -20.35 -44.75 1.25
N GLY A 151 -20.46 -46.07 1.23
CA GLY A 151 -21.74 -46.77 1.39
C GLY A 151 -22.39 -46.50 2.74
N ALA A 152 -21.61 -46.51 3.83
CA ALA A 152 -22.10 -46.15 5.16
C ALA A 152 -22.55 -44.68 5.23
N VAL A 153 -21.74 -43.76 4.71
CA VAL A 153 -22.10 -42.33 4.65
C VAL A 153 -23.37 -42.12 3.82
N LEU A 154 -23.50 -42.80 2.67
CA LEU A 154 -24.67 -42.71 1.82
C LEU A 154 -25.92 -43.27 2.52
N TYR A 155 -25.80 -44.38 3.24
CA TYR A 155 -26.89 -44.95 4.04
C TYR A 155 -27.38 -43.95 5.10
N ASP A 156 -26.45 -43.34 5.85
CA ASP A 156 -26.80 -42.34 6.88
C ASP A 156 -27.45 -41.09 6.27
N LEU A 157 -26.97 -40.64 5.10
CA LEU A 157 -27.55 -39.50 4.38
C LEU A 157 -28.95 -39.82 3.85
N LEU A 158 -29.15 -41.01 3.27
CA LEU A 158 -30.45 -41.46 2.79
C LEU A 158 -31.44 -41.63 3.94
N GLY A 159 -30.99 -42.10 5.11
CA GLY A 159 -31.81 -42.19 6.31
C GLY A 159 -32.38 -40.85 6.76
N LYS A 160 -31.66 -39.75 6.50
CA LYS A 160 -32.09 -38.37 6.82
C LYS A 160 -32.96 -37.74 5.73
N GLU A 161 -33.11 -38.34 4.56
CA GLU A 161 -33.80 -37.72 3.43
C GLU A 161 -35.27 -37.39 3.73
N VAL A 162 -35.95 -38.19 4.55
CA VAL A 162 -37.36 -37.93 4.91
C VAL A 162 -37.49 -36.61 5.67
N GLU A 163 -36.67 -36.41 6.71
CA GLU A 163 -36.64 -35.17 7.50
C GLU A 163 -36.15 -33.98 6.67
N LEU A 164 -35.07 -34.16 5.90
CA LEU A 164 -34.50 -33.12 5.05
C LEU A 164 -35.48 -32.68 3.95
N ARG A 165 -36.28 -33.62 3.42
CA ARG A 165 -37.31 -33.32 2.42
C ARG A 165 -38.43 -32.47 2.99
N GLU A 166 -38.90 -32.79 4.19
CA GLU A 166 -39.92 -31.98 4.86
C GLU A 166 -39.39 -30.57 5.17
N ALA A 167 -38.21 -30.45 5.79
CA ALA A 167 -37.59 -29.16 6.10
C ALA A 167 -37.33 -28.30 4.85
N ARG A 168 -36.90 -28.94 3.75
CA ARG A 168 -36.72 -28.27 2.45
C ARG A 168 -38.05 -27.80 1.87
N THR A 169 -39.10 -28.63 1.95
CA THR A 169 -40.43 -28.27 1.43
C THR A 169 -41.03 -27.12 2.23
N GLU A 170 -40.90 -27.14 3.55
CA GLU A 170 -41.32 -26.04 4.43
C GLU A 170 -40.55 -24.75 4.13
N SER A 171 -39.24 -24.84 3.95
CA SER A 171 -38.39 -23.68 3.62
C SER A 171 -38.71 -23.07 2.26
N ILE A 172 -39.01 -23.91 1.26
CA ILE A 172 -39.41 -23.47 -0.09
C ILE A 172 -40.84 -22.91 -0.09
N ALA A 173 -41.73 -23.50 0.70
CA ALA A 173 -43.12 -23.04 0.83
C ALA A 173 -43.24 -21.72 1.59
N ARG A 174 -42.20 -21.32 2.34
CA ARG A 174 -42.18 -20.05 3.06
C ARG A 174 -42.28 -18.90 2.05
N PRO A 175 -43.37 -18.10 2.10
CA PRO A 175 -43.48 -16.93 1.25
C PRO A 175 -42.35 -15.95 1.58
N LEU A 176 -41.57 -15.56 0.58
CA LEU A 176 -40.61 -14.49 0.75
C LEU A 176 -41.40 -13.17 0.84
N GLU A 177 -41.31 -12.47 1.96
CA GLU A 177 -41.93 -11.15 2.16
C GLU A 177 -41.13 -10.04 1.45
N ILE A 178 -40.95 -10.20 0.14
CA ILE A 178 -40.14 -9.30 -0.71
C ILE A 178 -40.72 -7.88 -0.66
N ASN A 179 -42.04 -7.75 -0.62
CA ASN A 179 -42.71 -6.45 -0.59
C ASN A 179 -42.44 -5.68 0.71
N GLU A 180 -42.39 -6.36 1.86
CA GLU A 180 -42.10 -5.70 3.14
C GLU A 180 -40.60 -5.35 3.22
N ALA A 181 -39.72 -6.23 2.75
CA ALA A 181 -38.29 -5.94 2.63
C ALA A 181 -38.02 -4.73 1.71
N GLU A 182 -38.70 -4.65 0.56
CA GLU A 182 -38.60 -3.51 -0.36
C GLU A 182 -39.10 -2.22 0.31
N LYS A 183 -40.22 -2.27 1.03
CA LYS A 183 -40.78 -1.13 1.74
C LYS A 183 -39.83 -0.62 2.83
N VAL A 184 -39.28 -1.51 3.66
CA VAL A 184 -38.29 -1.15 4.68
C VAL A 184 -37.05 -0.54 4.03
N MET A 185 -36.59 -1.11 2.92
CA MET A 185 -35.43 -0.58 2.20
C MET A 185 -35.70 0.81 1.62
N LYS A 186 -36.89 1.07 1.08
CA LYS A 186 -37.31 2.41 0.61
C LYS A 186 -37.34 3.43 1.75
N ILE A 187 -37.86 3.05 2.92
CA ILE A 187 -37.87 3.92 4.11
C ILE A 187 -36.44 4.26 4.53
N ALA A 188 -35.55 3.27 4.59
CA ALA A 188 -34.15 3.47 4.94
C ALA A 188 -33.44 4.41 3.95
N ILE A 189 -33.66 4.23 2.64
CA ILE A 189 -33.12 5.13 1.61
C ILE A 189 -33.60 6.56 1.81
N ASN A 190 -34.90 6.76 2.05
CA ASN A 190 -35.46 8.10 2.26
C ASN A 190 -34.89 8.76 3.51
N SER A 191 -34.73 8.02 4.61
CA SER A 191 -34.10 8.50 5.84
C SER A 191 -32.67 8.98 5.60
N VAL A 192 -31.87 8.18 4.88
CA VAL A 192 -30.49 8.55 4.55
C VAL A 192 -30.45 9.76 3.63
N MET A 193 -31.35 9.86 2.65
CA MET A 193 -31.43 11.05 1.78
C MET A 193 -31.76 12.32 2.57
N GLU A 194 -32.65 12.25 3.55
CA GLU A 194 -32.99 13.37 4.41
C GLU A 194 -31.80 13.79 5.29
N GLU A 195 -31.07 12.84 5.86
CA GLU A 195 -29.84 13.11 6.62
C GLU A 195 -28.74 13.75 5.75
N VAL A 196 -28.57 13.27 4.52
CA VAL A 196 -27.63 13.85 3.54
C VAL A 196 -28.01 15.30 3.23
N GLN A 197 -29.29 15.57 2.99
CA GLN A 197 -29.76 16.92 2.69
C GLN A 197 -29.56 17.85 3.88
N LYS A 198 -29.92 17.41 5.09
CA LYS A 198 -29.67 18.18 6.33
C LYS A 198 -28.19 18.49 6.53
N THR A 199 -27.31 17.52 6.27
CA THR A 199 -25.85 17.70 6.38
C THR A 199 -25.34 18.71 5.37
N LYS A 200 -25.88 18.67 4.15
CA LYS A 200 -25.55 19.65 3.10
C LYS A 200 -25.98 21.07 3.47
N ASP A 201 -27.16 21.23 4.07
CA ASP A 201 -27.64 22.54 4.50
C ASP A 201 -26.81 23.10 5.66
N MET A 202 -26.41 22.25 6.61
CA MET A 202 -25.47 22.63 7.67
C MET A 202 -24.11 23.07 7.10
N LEU A 203 -23.57 22.33 6.12
CA LEU A 203 -22.31 22.68 5.47
C LEU A 203 -22.37 24.05 4.79
N ASN A 204 -23.47 24.34 4.09
CA ASN A 204 -23.69 25.65 3.48
C ASN A 204 -23.75 26.77 4.51
N SER A 205 -24.41 26.54 5.65
CA SER A 205 -24.44 27.52 6.75
C SER A 205 -23.04 27.80 7.30
N VAL A 206 -22.24 26.74 7.54
CA VAL A 206 -20.87 26.89 8.04
C VAL A 206 -20.00 27.65 7.04
N ALA A 207 -20.13 27.37 5.74
CA ALA A 207 -19.38 28.10 4.72
C ALA A 207 -19.72 29.61 4.68
N LEU A 208 -20.98 29.96 4.88
CA LEU A 208 -21.41 31.36 4.99
C LEU A 208 -20.84 32.03 6.25
N ASP A 209 -20.84 31.33 7.37
CA ASP A 209 -20.28 31.83 8.63
C ASP A 209 -18.77 32.00 8.53
N GLU A 210 -18.06 31.04 7.93
CA GLU A 210 -16.62 31.10 7.68
C GLU A 210 -16.27 32.34 6.85
N ALA A 211 -16.95 32.57 5.73
CA ALA A 211 -16.72 33.76 4.89
C ALA A 211 -16.99 35.07 5.65
N ASN A 212 -18.01 35.11 6.50
CA ASN A 212 -18.33 36.27 7.32
C ASN A 212 -17.23 36.52 8.39
N PHE A 213 -16.75 35.46 9.05
CA PHE A 213 -15.67 35.58 10.03
C PHE A 213 -14.36 36.00 9.38
N GLU A 214 -14.02 35.47 8.21
CA GLU A 214 -12.82 35.87 7.48
C GLU A 214 -12.86 37.37 7.13
N ALA A 215 -14.00 37.86 6.62
CA ALA A 215 -14.18 39.28 6.35
C ALA A 215 -14.04 40.16 7.61
N LYS A 216 -14.55 39.69 8.76
CA LYS A 216 -14.38 40.38 10.05
C LYS A 216 -12.93 40.37 10.52
N ILE A 217 -12.23 39.25 10.37
CA ILE A 217 -10.82 39.10 10.75
C ILE A 217 -9.96 40.06 9.93
N GLU A 218 -10.13 40.09 8.61
CA GLU A 218 -9.37 40.99 7.73
C GLU A 218 -9.63 42.46 8.06
N LYS A 219 -10.89 42.84 8.31
CA LYS A 219 -11.21 44.19 8.77
C LYS A 219 -10.48 44.54 10.08
N ARG A 220 -10.45 43.62 11.05
CA ARG A 220 -9.76 43.83 12.33
C ARG A 220 -8.25 43.89 12.17
N LYS A 221 -7.64 43.08 11.29
CA LYS A 221 -6.20 43.15 10.98
C LYS A 221 -5.82 44.52 10.43
N LEU A 222 -6.60 45.05 9.48
CA LEU A 222 -6.37 46.38 8.91
C LEU A 222 -6.52 47.50 9.95
N GLU A 223 -7.53 47.43 10.81
CA GLU A 223 -7.72 48.37 11.93
C GLU A 223 -6.55 48.33 12.92
N LEU A 224 -6.07 47.12 13.24
CA LEU A 224 -4.93 46.90 14.12
C LEU A 224 -3.65 47.47 13.51
N GLU A 225 -3.37 47.18 12.24
CA GLU A 225 -2.17 47.68 11.55
C GLU A 225 -2.17 49.21 11.50
N ARG A 226 -3.32 49.84 11.22
CA ARG A 226 -3.45 51.30 11.23
C ARG A 226 -3.21 51.87 12.63
N SER A 227 -3.73 51.22 13.66
CA SER A 227 -3.56 51.66 15.06
C SER A 227 -2.12 51.49 15.53
N GLN A 228 -1.46 50.39 15.16
CA GLN A 228 -0.04 50.15 15.43
C GLN A 228 0.84 51.19 14.76
N LYS A 229 0.61 51.49 13.47
CA LYS A 229 1.33 52.57 12.76
C LYS A 229 1.15 53.91 13.47
N ARG A 230 -0.08 54.25 13.87
CA ARG A 230 -0.36 55.49 14.62
C ARG A 230 0.36 55.51 15.97
N LEU A 231 0.37 54.40 16.70
CA LEU A 231 1.06 54.29 17.98
C LEU A 231 2.57 54.47 17.80
N GLN A 232 3.16 53.83 16.79
CA GLN A 232 4.58 53.96 16.47
C GLN A 232 4.95 55.42 16.15
N THR A 233 4.13 56.12 15.37
CA THR A 233 4.33 57.56 15.09
C THR A 233 4.19 58.41 16.36
N LEU A 234 3.27 58.09 17.26
CA LEU A 234 3.12 58.83 18.53
C LEU A 234 4.31 58.57 19.47
N GLN A 235 4.84 57.34 19.49
CA GLN A 235 6.01 56.99 20.31
C GLN A 235 7.31 57.59 19.79
N SER A 236 7.44 57.79 18.48
CA SER A 236 8.64 58.40 17.90
C SER A 236 8.72 59.91 18.13
N VAL A 237 7.60 60.56 18.45
CA VAL A 237 7.54 62.01 18.66
C VAL A 237 7.64 62.31 20.15
N ARG A 238 8.66 63.09 20.53
CA ARG A 238 8.78 63.67 21.88
C ARG A 238 7.60 64.62 22.13
N PRO A 239 6.80 64.43 23.21
CA PRO A 239 5.70 65.34 23.50
C PRO A 239 6.19 66.77 23.76
N ALA A 240 5.46 67.77 23.23
CA ALA A 240 5.86 69.17 23.29
C ALA A 240 6.00 69.72 24.73
N PHE A 241 5.27 69.15 25.69
CA PHE A 241 5.33 69.54 27.10
C PHE A 241 6.50 68.90 27.86
N MET A 242 7.24 67.95 27.27
CA MET A 242 8.33 67.26 27.99
C MET A 242 9.46 68.22 28.37
N ASP A 243 9.76 69.19 27.52
CA ASP A 243 10.82 70.17 27.80
C ASP A 243 10.45 71.07 28.98
N GLU A 244 9.17 71.44 29.10
CA GLU A 244 8.65 72.19 30.24
C GLU A 244 8.64 71.34 31.51
N TYR A 245 8.23 70.06 31.39
CA TYR A 245 8.24 69.11 32.50
C TYR A 245 9.65 68.94 33.08
N GLU A 246 10.65 68.64 32.24
CA GLU A 246 12.05 68.46 32.66
C GLU A 246 12.60 69.74 33.32
N LYS A 247 12.26 70.92 32.79
CA LYS A 247 12.64 72.20 33.38
C LYS A 247 12.03 72.43 34.76
N ILE A 248 10.75 72.10 34.94
CA ILE A 248 10.06 72.21 36.22
C ILE A 248 10.62 71.19 37.23
N GLU A 249 10.94 69.97 36.78
CA GLU A 249 11.54 68.94 37.61
C GLU A 249 12.91 69.39 38.15
N GLU A 250 13.75 69.98 37.30
CA GLU A 250 15.05 70.53 37.72
C GLU A 250 14.88 71.69 38.73
N GLN A 251 13.89 72.56 38.51
CA GLN A 251 13.56 73.64 39.45
C GLN A 251 13.08 73.07 40.79
N LEU A 252 12.22 72.05 40.77
CA LEU A 252 11.73 71.38 41.97
C LEU A 252 12.88 70.79 42.78
N GLN A 253 13.84 70.14 42.12
CA GLN A 253 15.02 69.57 42.79
C GLN A 253 15.88 70.64 43.48
N LYS A 254 16.07 71.80 42.82
CA LYS A 254 16.80 72.94 43.42
C LYS A 254 16.05 73.52 44.62
N GLN A 255 14.74 73.68 44.51
CA GLN A 255 13.91 74.18 45.61
C GLN A 255 13.89 73.21 46.79
N TYR A 256 13.79 71.91 46.53
CA TYR A 256 13.83 70.88 47.57
C TYR A 256 15.17 70.87 48.32
N SER A 257 16.28 71.02 47.61
CA SER A 257 17.61 71.12 48.23
C SER A 257 17.72 72.34 49.16
N THR A 258 17.23 73.50 48.70
CA THR A 258 17.17 74.73 49.50
C THR A 258 16.26 74.57 50.72
N TYR A 259 15.11 73.93 50.54
CA TYR A 259 14.18 73.64 51.64
C TYR A 259 14.85 72.76 52.70
N LEU A 260 15.55 71.69 52.31
CA LEU A 260 16.24 70.81 53.24
C LEU A 260 17.32 71.54 54.06
N GLU A 261 18.09 72.43 53.43
CA GLU A 261 19.08 73.23 54.15
C GLU A 261 18.42 74.18 55.15
N LYS A 262 17.39 74.91 54.74
CA LYS A 262 16.62 75.79 55.63
C LYS A 262 15.97 75.03 56.78
N PHE A 263 15.41 73.85 56.49
CA PHE A 263 14.80 72.98 57.48
C PHE A 263 15.83 72.52 58.52
N ARG A 264 17.01 72.03 58.08
CA ARG A 264 18.11 71.67 58.98
C ARG A 264 18.54 72.83 59.86
N ASN A 265 18.71 74.02 59.27
CA ASN A 265 19.09 75.22 60.02
C ASN A 265 18.01 75.62 61.03
N LEU A 266 16.74 75.54 60.66
CA LEU A 266 15.62 75.83 61.57
C LEU A 266 15.60 74.86 62.74
N THR A 267 15.65 73.54 62.49
CA THR A 267 15.66 72.52 63.55
C THR A 267 16.84 72.70 64.50
N TYR A 268 18.02 73.06 63.99
CA TYR A 268 19.18 73.35 64.82
C TYR A 268 18.96 74.58 65.72
N MET A 269 18.40 75.66 65.17
CA MET A 269 18.12 76.88 65.94
C MET A 269 17.00 76.69 66.97
N GLU A 270 15.97 75.89 66.63
CA GLU A 270 14.92 75.48 67.58
C GLU A 270 15.53 74.69 68.75
N GLN A 271 16.43 73.74 68.48
CA GLN A 271 17.13 73.00 69.52
C GLN A 271 17.96 73.92 70.44
N LEU A 272 18.73 74.86 69.88
CA LEU A 272 19.50 75.83 70.67
C LEU A 272 18.61 76.71 71.55
N LEU A 273 17.45 77.13 71.03
CA LEU A 273 16.49 77.92 71.80
C LEU A 273 15.89 77.12 72.96
N ASP A 274 15.56 75.85 72.73
CA ASP A 274 15.05 74.98 73.78
C ASP A 274 16.11 74.70 74.85
N ASP A 275 17.37 74.48 74.45
CA ASP A 275 18.50 74.33 75.38
C ASP A 275 18.71 75.61 76.20
N HIS A 276 18.66 76.80 75.58
CA HIS A 276 18.76 78.08 76.30
C HIS A 276 17.63 78.25 77.32
N ARG A 277 16.38 77.99 76.91
CA ARG A 277 15.21 78.06 77.81
C ARG A 277 15.34 77.11 78.99
N ARG A 278 15.87 75.90 78.77
CA ARG A 278 16.16 74.94 79.84
C ARG A 278 17.19 75.49 80.81
N THR A 279 18.29 76.06 80.32
CA THR A 279 19.30 76.67 81.19
C THR A 279 18.78 77.88 81.96
N GLU A 280 17.94 78.73 81.36
CA GLU A 280 17.29 79.82 82.08
C GLU A 280 16.36 79.29 83.18
N GLN A 281 15.57 78.26 82.89
CA GLN A 281 14.70 77.64 83.88
C GLN A 281 15.49 77.04 85.06
N GLU A 282 16.61 76.37 84.79
CA GLU A 282 17.53 75.85 85.83
C GLU A 282 18.21 76.96 86.66
N MET A 283 18.30 78.19 86.13
CA MET A 283 18.88 79.34 86.84
C MET A 283 17.85 80.09 87.72
N PHE A 284 16.54 79.90 87.46
CA PHE A 284 15.44 80.50 88.22
C PHE A 284 14.80 79.52 89.24
N GLU A 285 15.12 78.23 89.18
CA GLU A 285 14.86 77.22 90.21
C GLU A 285 15.97 77.17 91.26
#